data_AF-A0A9P4YYH1-F1
#
_entry.id   AF-A0A9P4YYH1-F1
#
_cell.length_a   1.000
_cell.length_b   1.000
_cell.length_c   1.000
_cell.angle_alpha   90.00
_cell.angle_beta   90.00
_cell.angle_gamma   90.00
#
_symmetry.space_group_name_H-M   'P 1'
#
loop_
_entity.id
_entity.type
_entity.pdbx_description
1 polymer ?
#
loop_
_entity_poly.entity_id
_entity_poly.type
_entity_poly.pdbx_seq_one_letter_code
_entity_poly.pdbx_strand_id
1 'polypeptide(L)'
;MDFSAEDNQNSAPGDVPAGKLGGVRKGPDSQSTTKRLQTELMQLMTSPAPGVSAFPSSDGNLLSWTATIEGPDDTPYKGLTMKLSFSFPSNYPYAPPVVLFKTPIYHPNAAELWDKDPEEFQKKVTGRHQDIDDE
;
A
#
# COMPACT_ATOMS: atom_id res chain seq x y z
N MET A 1 40.22 40.40 -27.61
CA MET A 1 40.73 41.16 -26.45
C MET A 1 40.63 42.62 -26.82
N ASP A 2 39.60 43.30 -26.31
CA ASP A 2 39.56 44.76 -26.21
C ASP A 2 38.59 45.09 -25.07
N PHE A 3 39.08 45.87 -24.12
CA PHE A 3 38.42 46.26 -22.87
C PHE A 3 37.79 47.65 -23.11
N SER A 4 36.47 47.78 -22.98
CA SER A 4 35.81 49.07 -22.80
C SER A 4 35.00 49.05 -21.51
N ALA A 5 35.43 49.90 -20.58
CA ALA A 5 34.69 50.27 -19.38
C ALA A 5 33.80 51.49 -19.66
N GLU A 6 32.96 51.81 -18.67
CA GLU A 6 32.05 52.97 -18.53
C GLU A 6 30.65 52.72 -19.14
N ASP A 7 29.54 52.90 -18.42
CA ASP A 7 29.22 53.97 -17.48
C ASP A 7 28.19 53.51 -16.41
N ASN A 8 28.33 54.03 -15.19
CA ASN A 8 27.49 53.77 -14.01
C ASN A 8 26.88 55.10 -13.53
N GLN A 9 25.55 55.22 -13.59
CA GLN A 9 24.69 56.07 -12.73
C GLN A 9 23.20 55.78 -13.03
N ASN A 10 22.46 55.13 -12.11
CA ASN A 10 21.49 55.71 -11.14
C ASN A 10 20.12 56.07 -11.79
N SER A 11 18.89 55.77 -11.33
CA SER A 11 18.28 55.30 -10.06
C SER A 11 16.81 54.94 -10.33
N ALA A 12 16.20 54.03 -9.55
CA ALA A 12 14.77 54.12 -9.18
C ALA A 12 14.47 53.25 -7.93
N PRO A 13 13.78 53.77 -6.89
CA PRO A 13 13.36 53.04 -5.70
C PRO A 13 11.95 52.45 -5.88
N GLY A 14 11.66 51.31 -5.24
CA GLY A 14 10.32 50.72 -5.29
C GLY A 14 10.17 49.48 -4.41
N ASP A 15 9.91 49.74 -3.13
CA ASP A 15 9.04 49.02 -2.19
C ASP A 15 8.78 47.51 -2.37
N VAL A 16 9.12 46.75 -1.31
CA VAL A 16 8.72 45.35 -1.12
C VAL A 16 7.22 45.24 -0.79
N PRO A 17 6.57 44.14 -1.20
CA PRO A 17 5.87 43.40 -0.16
C PRO A 17 6.28 41.93 -0.13
N ALA A 18 6.56 41.48 1.09
CA ALA A 18 6.84 40.10 1.46
C ALA A 18 5.64 39.19 1.19
N GLY A 19 5.62 38.57 0.00
CA GLY A 19 4.79 37.41 -0.31
C GLY A 19 5.44 36.14 0.22
N LYS A 20 4.91 35.64 1.34
CA LYS A 20 5.37 34.46 2.08
C LYS A 20 5.39 33.20 1.21
N LEU A 21 6.56 32.85 0.67
CA LEU A 21 6.83 31.54 0.08
C LEU A 21 6.81 30.48 1.19
N GLY A 22 5.64 29.91 1.42
CA GLY A 22 5.45 28.70 2.23
C GLY A 22 5.92 27.45 1.47
N GLY A 23 7.20 27.42 1.08
CA GLY A 23 7.85 26.17 0.70
C GLY A 23 8.03 25.33 1.97
N VAL A 24 7.21 24.29 2.14
CA VAL A 24 7.43 23.28 3.18
C VAL A 24 8.83 22.73 2.95
N ARG A 25 9.74 23.09 3.85
CA ARG A 25 11.11 22.59 3.85
C ARG A 25 11.00 21.09 4.08
N LYS A 26 11.19 20.29 3.03
CA LYS A 26 11.26 18.84 3.16
C LYS A 26 12.54 18.54 3.93
N GLY A 27 12.39 18.29 5.24
CA GLY A 27 13.48 17.79 6.07
C GLY A 27 14.05 16.49 5.51
N PRO A 28 15.26 16.09 5.94
CA PRO A 28 16.00 14.99 5.34
C PRO A 28 15.36 13.60 5.42
N ASP A 29 14.18 13.44 6.05
CA ASP A 29 13.59 12.12 6.35
C ASP A 29 12.16 11.90 5.81
N SER A 30 11.69 12.74 4.89
CA SER A 30 10.39 12.50 4.24
C SER A 30 10.54 11.53 3.06
N GLN A 31 10.66 10.24 3.37
CA GLN A 31 10.44 9.20 2.37
C GLN A 31 8.99 9.33 1.85
N SER A 32 8.85 9.44 0.53
CA SER A 32 7.52 9.45 -0.08
C SER A 32 6.91 8.06 0.03
N THR A 33 5.69 7.97 0.57
CA THR A 33 4.89 6.74 0.67
C THR A 33 4.82 6.00 -0.66
N THR A 34 4.63 6.73 -1.76
CA THR A 34 4.64 6.17 -3.11
C THR A 34 5.96 5.50 -3.45
N LYS A 35 7.09 6.17 -3.19
CA LYS A 35 8.43 5.58 -3.43
C LYS A 35 8.65 4.34 -2.58
N ARG A 36 8.23 4.39 -1.30
CA ARG A 36 8.31 3.24 -0.39
C ARG A 36 7.56 2.02 -0.94
N LEU A 37 6.31 2.20 -1.36
CA LEU A 37 5.47 1.12 -1.89
C LEU A 37 5.99 0.59 -3.23
N GLN A 38 6.53 1.45 -4.09
CA GLN A 38 7.19 1.01 -5.33
C GLN A 38 8.41 0.11 -5.04
N THR A 39 9.23 0.47 -4.06
CA THR A 39 10.37 -0.36 -3.66
C THR A 39 9.92 -1.71 -3.09
N GLU A 40 8.90 -1.74 -2.24
CA GLU A 40 8.36 -3.00 -1.70
C GLU A 40 7.76 -3.89 -2.78
N LEU A 41 7.05 -3.30 -3.75
CA LEU A 41 6.52 -4.05 -4.89
C LEU A 41 7.64 -4.69 -5.72
N MET A 42 8.70 -3.94 -6.02
CA MET A 42 9.87 -4.49 -6.72
C MET A 42 10.54 -5.60 -5.91
N GLN A 43 10.61 -5.46 -4.59
CA GLN A 43 11.19 -6.48 -3.72
C GLN A 43 10.35 -7.77 -3.74
N LEU A 44 9.02 -7.67 -3.68
CA LEU A 44 8.13 -8.82 -3.81
C LEU A 44 8.26 -9.52 -5.17
N MET A 45 8.44 -8.75 -6.25
CA MET A 45 8.65 -9.31 -7.59
C MET A 45 10.02 -10.00 -7.75
N THR A 46 11.06 -9.45 -7.11
CA THR A 46 12.44 -9.96 -7.26
C THR A 46 12.75 -11.09 -6.27
N SER A 47 12.05 -11.13 -5.14
CA SER A 47 12.21 -12.13 -4.08
C SER A 47 10.84 -12.65 -3.65
N PRO A 48 10.16 -13.43 -4.50
CA PRO A 48 8.83 -13.95 -4.20
C PRO A 48 8.89 -14.90 -2.99
N ALA A 49 7.95 -14.72 -2.06
CA ALA A 49 7.73 -15.66 -0.97
C ALA A 49 6.80 -16.78 -1.47
N PRO A 50 7.17 -18.07 -1.32
CA PRO A 50 6.32 -19.18 -1.74
C PRO A 50 4.92 -19.09 -1.12
N GLY A 51 3.89 -19.29 -1.94
CA GLY A 51 2.50 -19.23 -1.52
C GLY A 51 1.98 -17.84 -1.16
N VAL A 52 2.75 -16.76 -1.36
CA VAL A 52 2.32 -15.39 -1.07
C VAL A 52 2.45 -14.51 -2.30
N SER A 53 1.40 -13.76 -2.62
CA SER A 53 1.45 -12.73 -3.66
C SER A 53 0.74 -11.46 -3.21
N ALA A 54 1.17 -10.30 -3.69
CA ALA A 54 0.50 -9.03 -3.42
C ALA A 54 0.78 -8.02 -4.53
N PHE A 55 -0.28 -7.32 -4.97
CA PHE A 55 -0.20 -6.35 -6.06
C PHE A 55 -1.15 -5.17 -5.81
N PRO A 56 -0.84 -3.98 -6.34
CA PRO A 56 -1.78 -2.87 -6.35
C PRO A 56 -3.11 -3.29 -6.98
N SER A 57 -4.21 -2.81 -6.41
CA SER A 57 -5.56 -3.04 -6.92
C SER A 57 -5.71 -2.43 -8.32
N SER A 58 -6.64 -2.99 -9.11
CA SER A 58 -6.81 -2.70 -10.54
C SER A 58 -7.23 -1.26 -10.86
N ASP A 59 -7.60 -0.47 -9.85
CA ASP A 59 -8.00 0.92 -9.95
C ASP A 59 -6.82 1.90 -10.09
N GLY A 60 -5.57 1.41 -10.09
CA GLY A 60 -4.38 2.23 -10.25
C GLY A 60 -3.97 2.99 -8.98
N ASN A 61 -4.67 2.77 -7.87
CA ASN A 61 -4.34 3.34 -6.57
C ASN A 61 -3.25 2.51 -5.88
N LEU A 62 -2.03 3.06 -5.81
CA LEU A 62 -0.91 2.39 -5.14
C LEU A 62 -1.12 2.20 -3.63
N LEU A 63 -2.06 2.90 -3.00
CA LEU A 63 -2.38 2.75 -1.58
C LEU A 63 -3.38 1.61 -1.29
N SER A 64 -3.89 0.93 -2.32
CA SER A 64 -4.80 -0.20 -2.17
C SER A 64 -4.19 -1.42 -2.84
N TRP A 65 -3.94 -2.50 -2.09
CA TRP A 65 -3.39 -3.73 -2.67
C TRP A 65 -4.31 -4.91 -2.39
N THR A 66 -4.28 -5.87 -3.31
CA THR A 66 -4.86 -7.20 -3.13
C THR A 66 -3.72 -8.20 -2.96
N ALA A 67 -3.82 -9.05 -1.95
CA ALA A 67 -2.86 -10.11 -1.68
C ALA A 67 -3.53 -11.48 -1.61
N THR A 68 -2.75 -12.52 -1.85
CA THR A 68 -3.14 -13.92 -1.69
C THR A 68 -2.14 -14.65 -0.82
N ILE A 69 -2.65 -15.53 0.02
CA ILE A 69 -1.86 -16.48 0.81
C ILE A 69 -2.41 -17.87 0.53
N GLU A 70 -1.55 -18.77 0.07
CA GLU A 70 -1.81 -20.20 0.01
C GLU A 70 -1.66 -20.77 1.42
N GLY A 71 -2.66 -21.54 1.84
CA GLY A 71 -2.65 -22.11 3.17
C GLY A 71 -1.53 -23.15 3.31
N PRO A 72 -0.69 -23.04 4.36
CA PRO A 72 0.48 -23.90 4.51
C PRO A 72 0.11 -25.38 4.62
N ASP A 73 1.04 -26.23 4.17
CA ASP A 73 1.01 -27.66 4.47
C ASP A 73 0.96 -27.90 5.99
N ASP A 74 0.39 -29.04 6.37
CA ASP A 74 0.24 -29.45 7.77
C ASP A 74 -0.61 -28.50 8.64
N THR A 75 -1.40 -27.63 8.02
CA THR A 75 -2.43 -26.82 8.69
C THR A 75 -3.83 -27.16 8.18
N PRO A 76 -4.89 -26.82 8.94
CA PRO A 76 -6.27 -26.93 8.46
C PRO A 76 -6.58 -26.06 7.23
N TYR A 77 -5.66 -25.16 6.86
CA TYR A 77 -5.79 -24.29 5.70
C TYR A 77 -5.09 -24.86 4.46
N LYS A 78 -4.49 -26.05 4.53
CA LYS A 78 -3.85 -26.67 3.36
C LYS A 78 -4.79 -26.70 2.15
N GLY A 79 -4.29 -26.24 1.01
CA GLY A 79 -5.06 -26.18 -0.25
C GLY A 79 -6.00 -24.97 -0.37
N LEU A 80 -6.18 -24.19 0.69
CA LEU A 80 -6.96 -22.95 0.63
C LEU A 80 -6.15 -21.82 -0.04
N THR A 81 -6.82 -20.97 -0.80
CA THR A 81 -6.28 -19.65 -1.19
C THR A 81 -7.05 -18.54 -0.50
N MET A 82 -6.38 -17.79 0.36
CA MET A 82 -6.95 -16.73 1.19
C MET A 82 -6.62 -15.37 0.57
N LYS A 83 -7.65 -14.61 0.17
CA LYS A 83 -7.49 -13.25 -0.37
C LYS A 83 -7.53 -12.22 0.76
N LEU A 84 -6.65 -11.23 0.69
CA LEU A 84 -6.58 -10.10 1.62
C LEU A 84 -6.60 -8.78 0.85
N SER A 85 -7.10 -7.73 1.50
CA SER A 85 -6.96 -6.35 1.04
C SER A 85 -6.10 -5.56 2.01
N PHE A 86 -5.19 -4.76 1.46
CA PHE A 86 -4.34 -3.83 2.20
C PHE A 86 -4.72 -2.41 1.81
N SER A 87 -4.93 -1.55 2.81
CA SER A 87 -5.14 -0.11 2.64
C SER A 87 -4.02 0.63 3.37
N PHE A 88 -3.12 1.24 2.62
CA PHE A 88 -1.96 1.94 3.14
C PHE A 88 -2.32 3.38 3.50
N PRO A 89 -2.01 3.86 4.71
CA PRO A 89 -2.23 5.25 5.07
C PRO A 89 -1.23 6.16 4.33
N SER A 90 -1.57 7.44 4.23
CA SER A 90 -0.74 8.43 3.53
C SER A 90 0.64 8.65 4.18
N ASN A 91 0.79 8.31 5.46
CA ASN A 91 2.05 8.38 6.21
C ASN A 91 2.75 7.02 6.38
N TYR A 92 2.38 5.98 5.63
CA TYR A 92 3.14 4.73 5.59
C TYR A 92 4.61 5.02 5.19
N PRO A 93 5.62 4.44 5.87
CA PRO A 93 5.56 3.30 6.80
C PRO A 93 5.37 3.65 8.28
N TYR A 94 5.18 4.93 8.63
CA TYR A 94 5.09 5.37 10.02
C TYR A 94 3.79 4.95 10.72
N ALA A 95 2.73 4.73 9.95
CA ALA A 95 1.54 4.00 10.39
C ALA A 95 1.35 2.74 9.54
N PRO A 96 0.88 1.62 10.14
CA PRO A 96 0.71 0.36 9.42
C PRO A 96 -0.47 0.43 8.44
N PRO A 97 -0.49 -0.42 7.40
CA PRO A 97 -1.67 -0.61 6.58
C PRO A 97 -2.81 -1.26 7.38
N VAL A 98 -4.05 -0.96 6.99
CA VAL A 98 -5.21 -1.75 7.40
C VAL A 98 -5.26 -2.99 6.52
N VAL A 99 -5.28 -4.16 7.14
CA VAL A 99 -5.32 -5.45 6.44
C VAL A 99 -6.60 -6.19 6.79
N LEU A 100 -7.32 -6.68 5.79
CA LEU A 100 -8.58 -7.41 5.97
C LEU A 100 -8.58 -8.68 5.13
N PHE A 101 -9.07 -9.78 5.70
CA PHE A 101 -9.37 -10.99 4.95
C PHE A 101 -10.63 -10.76 4.11
N LYS A 102 -10.51 -10.92 2.79
CA LYS A 102 -11.62 -10.87 1.84
C LYS A 102 -12.24 -12.26 1.66
N THR A 103 -11.43 -13.31 1.74
CA THR A 103 -11.94 -14.67 1.90
C THR A 103 -12.42 -14.84 3.34
N PRO A 104 -13.66 -15.29 3.61
CA PRO A 104 -14.09 -15.70 4.94
C PRO A 104 -13.20 -16.84 5.44
N ILE A 105 -12.56 -16.68 6.60
CA ILE A 105 -11.59 -17.65 7.13
C ILE A 105 -11.86 -17.98 8.59
N TYR A 106 -11.88 -19.27 8.92
CA TYR A 106 -12.06 -19.70 10.30
C TYR A 106 -10.70 -19.63 11.00
N HIS A 107 -10.40 -18.53 11.68
CA HIS A 107 -9.14 -18.37 12.40
C HIS A 107 -9.38 -17.61 13.71
N PRO A 108 -8.84 -18.07 14.86
CA PRO A 108 -9.10 -17.46 16.17
C PRO A 108 -8.90 -15.94 16.22
N ASN A 109 -7.95 -15.43 15.44
CA ASN A 109 -7.58 -14.02 15.43
C ASN A 109 -8.20 -13.19 14.28
N ALA A 110 -9.06 -13.76 13.43
CA ALA A 110 -9.63 -13.07 12.26
C ALA A 110 -11.15 -12.91 12.31
N ALA A 111 -11.78 -13.36 13.39
CA ALA A 111 -13.17 -13.76 13.38
C ALA A 111 -14.14 -12.64 13.80
N GLU A 112 -14.18 -11.51 13.09
CA GLU A 112 -15.28 -10.53 13.30
C GLU A 112 -16.63 -11.04 12.74
N LEU A 113 -16.60 -11.99 11.80
CA LEU A 113 -17.78 -12.64 11.22
C LEU A 113 -18.33 -13.79 12.08
N TRP A 114 -17.49 -14.46 12.87
CA TRP A 114 -17.90 -15.53 13.79
C TRP A 114 -18.80 -15.00 14.91
N ASP A 115 -18.45 -13.84 15.46
CA ASP A 115 -19.18 -13.25 16.57
C ASP A 115 -20.59 -12.76 16.17
N LYS A 116 -20.85 -12.58 14.87
CA LYS A 116 -22.13 -12.08 14.35
C LYS A 116 -23.05 -13.20 13.85
N ASP A 117 -22.54 -14.17 13.11
CA ASP A 117 -23.35 -15.30 12.59
C ASP A 117 -22.50 -16.56 12.31
N PRO A 118 -22.36 -17.47 13.30
CA PRO A 118 -21.49 -18.64 13.20
C PRO A 118 -21.97 -19.69 12.17
N GLU A 119 -23.28 -19.85 12.00
CA GLU A 119 -23.86 -20.85 11.10
C GLU A 119 -23.74 -20.44 9.63
N GLU A 120 -24.01 -19.16 9.31
CA GLU A 120 -23.80 -18.64 7.96
C GLU A 120 -22.31 -18.69 7.57
N PHE A 121 -21.44 -18.41 8.55
CA PHE A 121 -20.00 -18.50 8.36
C PHE A 121 -19.54 -19.93 8.06
N GLN A 122 -19.97 -20.92 8.85
CA GLN A 122 -19.66 -22.34 8.61
C GLN A 122 -20.14 -22.79 7.23
N LYS A 123 -21.37 -22.47 6.85
CA LYS A 123 -21.93 -22.79 5.52
C LYS A 123 -21.12 -22.17 4.38
N LYS A 124 -20.68 -20.91 4.52
CA LYS A 124 -19.88 -20.22 3.50
C LYS A 124 -18.45 -20.74 3.37
N VAL A 125 -17.86 -21.23 4.46
CA VAL A 125 -16.50 -21.79 4.47
C VAL A 125 -16.49 -23.21 3.92
N THR A 126 -17.42 -24.08 4.35
CA THR A 126 -17.47 -25.47 3.89
C THR A 126 -18.03 -25.60 2.48
N GLY A 127 -19.00 -24.76 2.09
CA GLY A 127 -19.63 -24.81 0.78
C GLY A 127 -18.76 -24.34 -0.39
N ARG A 128 -17.65 -23.62 -0.14
CA ARG A 128 -16.74 -23.14 -1.21
C ARG A 128 -15.56 -24.05 -1.50
N HIS A 129 -15.39 -25.12 -0.72
CA HIS A 129 -14.34 -26.12 -0.92
C HIS A 129 -14.76 -27.30 -1.80
N GLN A 130 -15.99 -27.29 -2.31
CA GLN A 130 -16.56 -28.39 -3.07
C GLN A 130 -16.59 -28.15 -4.59
N ASP A 131 -16.17 -26.97 -5.08
CA ASP A 131 -16.38 -26.54 -6.47
C ASP A 131 -15.06 -26.23 -7.23
N ILE A 132 -13.98 -27.01 -7.07
CA ILE A 132 -12.79 -26.92 -7.96
C ILE A 132 -12.43 -28.30 -8.53
N ASP A 133 -13.44 -29.08 -8.90
CA ASP A 133 -13.29 -30.26 -9.77
C ASP A 133 -14.56 -30.39 -10.63
N ASP A 134 -14.78 -29.46 -11.56
CA ASP A 134 -15.54 -29.67 -12.81
C ASP A 134 -15.59 -28.36 -13.63
N GLU A 135 -14.61 -28.17 -14.53
CA GLU A 135 -14.76 -27.86 -15.98
C GLU A 135 -13.42 -27.46 -16.61
#